data_AF-A0A938S5H2-F1
#
_entry.id   AF-A0A938S5H2-F1
#
_cell.length_a   1.000
_cell.length_b   1.000
_cell.length_c   1.000
_cell.angle_alpha   90.00
_cell.angle_beta   90.00
_cell.angle_gamma   90.00
#
_symmetry.space_group_name_H-M   'P 1'
#
loop_
_entity.id
_entity.type
_entity.pdbx_description
1 polymer ?
#
loop_
_entity_poly.entity_id
_entity_poly.type
_entity_poly.pdbx_seq_one_letter_code
_entity_poly.pdbx_strand_id
1 'polypeptide(L)' 'MNMLRVWPIVWQFGIGGLLCLVGIWAGLRGGYLNLHIREDRRLLVILIGGYLLLLVLMAVFTFWAPYWSHGESL' A
#
# COMPACT_ATOMS: atom_id res chain seq x y z
N MET A 1 8.07 18.05 11.51
CA MET A 1 7.99 16.74 10.82
C MET A 1 9.33 16.47 10.14
N ASN A 2 10.05 15.41 10.51
CA ASN A 2 11.30 15.04 9.84
C ASN A 2 10.99 14.49 8.44
N MET A 3 11.05 15.33 7.41
CA MET A 3 10.83 14.93 6.01
C MET A 3 11.73 13.76 5.57
N LEU A 4 12.90 13.62 6.20
CA LEU A 4 13.84 12.52 6.00
C LEU A 4 13.27 11.12 6.33
N ARG A 5 12.26 11.01 7.21
CA ARG A 5 11.60 9.73 7.53
C ARG A 5 10.41 9.42 6.63
N VAL A 6 9.75 10.45 6.11
CA VAL A 6 8.55 10.32 5.26
C VAL A 6 8.93 10.02 3.82
N TRP A 7 10.01 10.65 3.33
CA TRP A 7 10.48 10.52 1.94
C TRP A 7 10.75 9.08 1.49
N PRO A 8 11.40 8.20 2.28
CA PRO A 8 11.64 6.80 1.89
C PRO A 8 10.36 6.01 1.68
N ILE A 9 9.33 6.23 2.51
CA ILE A 9 8.05 5.53 2.45
C ILE A 9 7.25 5.96 1.23
N VAL A 10 7.24 7.26 0.94
CA VAL A 10 6.60 7.80 -0.26
C VAL A 10 7.22 7.18 -1.50
N TRP A 11 8.55 7.04 -1.54
CA TRP A 11 9.23 6.43 -2.68
C TRP A 11 8.95 4.92 -2.79
N GLN A 12 9.06 4.19 -1.67
CA GLN A 12 8.92 2.74 -1.64
C GLN A 12 7.47 2.30 -1.92
N PHE A 13 6.48 2.92 -1.26
CA PHE A 13 5.08 2.67 -1.56
C PHE A 13 4.68 3.27 -2.89
N GLY A 14 5.13 4.48 -3.24
CA GLY A 14 4.80 5.12 -4.52
C GLY A 14 5.20 4.28 -5.73
N ILE A 15 6.44 3.80 -5.77
CA ILE A 15 6.92 2.88 -6.83
C ILE A 15 6.15 1.56 -6.77
N GLY A 16 5.96 0.98 -5.58
CA GLY A 16 5.19 -0.26 -5.41
C GLY A 16 3.75 -0.14 -5.92
N GLY A 17 3.10 1.01 -5.70
CA GLY A 17 1.75 1.29 -6.15
C GLY A 17 1.67 1.46 -7.67
N LEU A 18 2.64 2.14 -8.27
CA LEU A 18 2.80 2.23 -9.72
C LEU A 18 2.96 0.85 -10.36
N LEU A 19 3.84 0.02 -9.82
CA LEU A 19 4.04 -1.36 -10.30
C LEU A 19 2.76 -2.20 -10.14
N CYS A 20 2.05 -2.05 -9.02
CA CYS A 20 0.79 -2.75 -8.78
C CYS A 20 -0.29 -2.34 -9.80
N LEU A 21 -0.41 -1.04 -10.09
CA LEU A 21 -1.31 -0.52 -11.13
C LEU A 21 -0.96 -1.05 -12.51
N VAL A 22 0.33 -1.08 -12.87
CA VAL A 22 0.79 -1.63 -14.15
C VAL A 22 0.48 -3.13 -14.24
N GLY A 23 0.67 -3.89 -13.16
CA GLY A 23 0.33 -5.31 -13.09
C GLY A 23 -1.17 -5.58 -13.25
N ILE A 24 -2.02 -4.80 -12.58
CA ILE A 24 -3.49 -4.89 -12.72
C ILE A 24 -3.89 -4.52 -14.16
N TRP A 25 -3.31 -3.46 -14.71
CA TRP A 25 -3.60 -3.03 -16.09
C TRP A 25 -3.19 -4.08 -17.12
N ALA A 26 -2.01 -4.68 -16.97
CA ALA A 26 -1.56 -5.78 -17.81
C ALA A 26 -2.45 -7.02 -17.68
N GLY A 27 -2.88 -7.37 -16.46
CA GLY A 27 -3.79 -8.49 -16.21
C GLY A 27 -5.17 -8.31 -16.84
N LEU A 28 -5.71 -7.09 -16.80
CA LEU A 28 -6.96 -6.72 -17.47
C LEU A 28 -6.83 -6.76 -19.00
N ARG A 29 -5.75 -6.20 -19.55
CA ARG A 29 -5.51 -6.17 -21.01
C ARG A 29 -5.21 -7.54 -21.59
N GLY A 30 -4.54 -8.40 -20.84
CA GLY A 30 -4.21 -9.77 -21.22
C GLY A 30 -5.38 -10.76 -21.12
N GLY A 31 -6.54 -10.32 -20.61
CA GLY A 31 -7.73 -11.17 -20.43
C GLY A 31 -7.61 -12.18 -19.29
N TYR A 32 -6.51 -12.16 -18.53
CA TYR A 32 -6.28 -13.04 -17.38
C TYR A 32 -7.09 -12.60 -16.15
N LEU A 33 -7.35 -11.30 -16.02
CA LEU A 33 -8.14 -10.74 -14.94
C LEU A 33 -9.50 -10.31 -15.49
N ASN A 34 -10.56 -11.05 -15.17
CA ASN A 34 -11.91 -10.75 -15.63
C ASN A 34 -12.76 -10.21 -14.48
N LEU A 35 -13.00 -8.90 -14.47
CA LEU A 35 -13.83 -8.21 -13.47
C LEU A 35 -15.28 -8.72 -13.39
N HIS A 36 -15.74 -9.47 -14.39
CA HIS A 36 -17.07 -10.08 -14.41
C HIS A 36 -17.14 -11.39 -13.58
N ILE A 37 -15.98 -12.00 -13.28
CA ILE A 37 -15.87 -13.21 -12.46
C ILE A 37 -15.72 -12.80 -10.98
N ARG A 38 -16.49 -13.46 -10.11
CA ARG A 38 -16.47 -13.16 -8.66
C ARG A 38 -15.13 -13.52 -8.01
N GLU A 39 -14.48 -14.62 -8.39
CA GLU A 39 -13.14 -14.95 -7.91
C GLU A 39 -12.11 -13.86 -8.23
N ASP A 40 -12.04 -13.41 -9.49
CA ASP A 40 -11.06 -12.41 -9.93
C ASP A 40 -11.24 -11.07 -9.22
N ARG A 41 -12.50 -10.64 -9.04
CA ARG A 41 -12.80 -9.45 -8.21
C ARG A 41 -12.29 -9.63 -6.78
N ARG A 42 -12.46 -10.82 -6.18
CA ARG A 42 -11.99 -11.08 -4.82
C ARG A 42 -10.47 -11.04 -4.75
N LEU A 43 -9.77 -11.60 -5.74
CA LEU A 43 -8.31 -11.49 -5.86
C LEU A 43 -7.86 -10.03 -5.95
N LEU A 44 -8.51 -9.22 -6.78
CA LEU A 44 -8.22 -7.80 -6.95
C LEU A 44 -8.43 -7.02 -5.63
N VAL A 45 -9.53 -7.31 -4.93
CA VAL A 45 -9.83 -6.72 -3.61
C VAL A 45 -8.79 -7.12 -2.56
N ILE A 46 -8.35 -8.39 -2.54
CA ILE A 46 -7.30 -8.85 -1.62
C ILE A 46 -5.96 -8.18 -1.94
N LEU A 47 -5.61 -8.03 -3.22
CA LEU A 47 -4.38 -7.40 -3.66
C LEU A 47 -4.32 -5.92 -3.26
N ILE A 48 -5.37 -5.15 -3.62
CA ILE A 48 -5.47 -3.73 -3.26
C ILE A 48 -5.58 -3.56 -1.75
N GLY A 49 -6.41 -4.39 -1.10
CA GLY A 49 -6.61 -4.35 0.34
C GLY A 49 -5.33 -4.66 1.11
N GLY A 50 -4.57 -5.67 0.70
CA GLY A 50 -3.29 -6.02 1.30
C GLY A 50 -2.24 -4.93 1.12
N TYR A 51 -2.17 -4.32 -0.06
CA TYR A 51 -1.27 -3.18 -0.31
C TYR A 51 -1.63 -1.97 0.58
N LEU A 52 -2.92 -1.61 0.65
CA LEU A 52 -3.37 -0.51 1.52
C LEU A 52 -3.16 -0.81 3.01
N LEU A 53 -3.39 -2.04 3.44
CA LEU A 53 -3.15 -2.47 4.82
C LEU A 53 -1.68 -2.31 5.19
N LEU A 54 -0.76 -2.77 4.34
CA LEU A 54 0.68 -2.60 4.56
C LEU A 54 1.08 -1.13 4.57
N LEU A 55 0.47 -0.30 3.70
CA LEU A 55 0.70 1.14 3.67
C LEU A 55 0.26 1.81 4.97
N VAL A 56 -0.93 1.48 5.46
CA VAL A 56 -1.44 1.99 6.74
C VAL A 56 -0.57 1.52 7.88
N LEU A 57 -0.17 0.25 7.92
CA LEU A 57 0.71 -0.30 8.94
C LEU A 57 2.04 0.47 8.99
N MET A 58 2.68 0.66 7.83
CA MET A 58 3.94 1.41 7.74
C MET A 58 3.77 2.88 8.08
N ALA A 59 2.64 3.50 7.71
CA ALA A 59 2.32 4.86 8.12
C ALA A 59 2.19 4.97 9.65
N VAL A 60 1.51 4.02 10.30
CA VAL A 60 1.41 3.95 11.76
C VAL A 60 2.81 3.80 12.39
N PHE A 61 3.65 2.90 11.91
CA PHE A 61 5.02 2.79 12.45
C PHE A 61 5.84 4.06 12.22
N THR A 62 5.63 4.78 11.14
CA THR A 62 6.44 5.96 10.82
C THR A 62 6.02 7.19 11.60
N PHE A 63 4.71 7.41 11.69
CA PHE A 63 4.14 8.59 12.34
C PHE A 63 3.84 8.35 13.82
N TRP A 64 3.44 7.14 14.22
CA TRP A 64 3.03 6.82 15.60
C TRP A 64 4.18 6.28 16.46
N ALA A 65 5.06 5.43 15.93
CA ALA A 65 6.17 4.88 16.72
C ALA A 65 7.13 5.93 17.34
N PRO A 66 7.41 7.12 16.74
CA PRO A 66 8.21 8.12 17.43
C PRO A 66 7.55 8.66 18.73
N TYR A 67 6.22 8.59 18.87
CA TYR A 67 5.52 8.91 20.11
C TYR A 67 5.55 7.76 21.13
N TRP A 68 5.92 6.54 20.72
CA TRP A 68 6.04 5.41 21.63
C TRP A 68 7.38 5.43 22.38
N SER A 69 8.45 5.92 21.75
CA SER A 69 9.77 6.00 22.38
C SER A 69 9.97 7.25 23.24
N HIS A 70 9.17 8.30 23.04
CA HIS A 70 9.16 9.49 23.90
C HIS A 70 8.01 9.30 24.87
N GLY A 71 8.31 8.86 26.10
CA GLY A 71 7.34 8.76 27.20
C GLY A 71 6.85 10.13 27.68
N GLU A 72 6.42 11.00 26.77
CA GLU A 72 5.79 12.27 27.08
C GLU A 72 4.32 12.15 26.69
N SER A 73 3.53 12.04 27.75
CA SER A 73 2.07 12.05 27.76
C SER A 73 1.48 13.16 26.90
N LEU A 74 0.36 12.81 26.25
CA LEU A 74 -0.64 13.68 25.59
C LEU A 74 -0.75 15.09 26.19
#